data_AF-A0A9D2EMP0-F1
#
_entry.id   AF-A0A9D2EMP0-F1
#
_cell.length_a   1.000
_cell.length_b   1.000
_cell.length_c   1.000
_cell.angle_alpha   90.00
_cell.angle_beta   90.00
_cell.angle_gamma   90.00
#
_symmetry.space_group_name_H-M   'P 1'
#
loop_
_entity.id
_entity.type
_entity.pdbx_description
1 polymer ?
#
loop_
_entity_poly.entity_id
_entity_poly.type
_entity_poly.pdbx_seq_one_letter_code
_entity_poly.pdbx_strand_id
1 'polypeptide(L)'
;MNDKIMDKINIILYYVVAPVLVLEFLLTDLGIIAFTIPLFAGSALVLLALIAVSFFYKRKHPEYDFKANDFYTKILVVIILMECFYTAGFFN
;
A
#
# COMPACT_ATOMS: atom_id res chain seq x y z
N MET A 1 20.93 2.98 8.31
CA MET A 1 20.12 2.14 7.40
C MET A 1 20.88 2.09 6.09
N ASN A 2 21.01 0.92 5.47
CA ASN A 2 21.74 0.72 4.22
C ASN A 2 20.75 0.34 3.10
N ASP A 3 21.11 0.50 1.83
CA ASP A 3 20.22 0.30 0.67
C ASP A 3 19.61 -1.09 0.66
N LYS A 4 20.38 -2.14 0.99
CA LYS A 4 19.86 -3.52 1.13
C LYS A 4 18.74 -3.66 2.15
N ILE A 5 18.76 -2.87 3.22
CA ILE A 5 17.72 -2.88 4.25
C ILE A 5 16.51 -2.10 3.74
N MET A 6 16.75 -0.97 3.09
CA MET A 6 15.69 -0.15 2.49
C MET A 6 14.95 -0.92 1.39
N ASP A 7 15.66 -1.68 0.55
CA ASP A 7 15.07 -2.52 -0.48
C ASP A 7 14.14 -3.58 0.12
N LYS A 8 14.55 -4.21 1.22
CA LYS A 8 13.68 -5.17 1.94
C LYS A 8 12.43 -4.48 2.49
N ILE A 9 12.57 -3.29 3.07
CA ILE A 9 11.43 -2.51 3.58
C ILE A 9 10.49 -2.16 2.43
N ASN A 10 11.03 -1.69 1.30
CA ASN A 10 10.23 -1.35 0.13
C ASN A 10 9.59 -2.58 -0.51
N ILE A 11 10.27 -3.73 -0.54
CA ILE A 11 9.67 -5.00 -0.99
C ILE A 11 8.50 -5.38 -0.09
N ILE A 12 8.66 -5.28 1.23
CA ILE A 12 7.57 -5.56 2.18
C ILE A 12 6.42 -4.57 1.98
N LEU A 13 6.72 -3.28 1.84
CA LEU A 13 5.71 -2.24 1.60
C LEU A 13 4.92 -2.53 0.32
N TYR A 14 5.61 -2.73 -0.80
CA TYR A 14 4.98 -2.87 -2.10
C TYR A 14 4.33 -4.23 -2.31
N TYR A 15 4.97 -5.34 -1.95
CA TYR A 15 4.50 -6.69 -2.28
C TYR A 15 3.75 -7.41 -1.15
N VAL A 16 3.75 -6.86 0.07
CA VAL A 16 3.04 -7.47 1.21
C VAL A 16 2.00 -6.51 1.76
N VAL A 17 2.42 -5.33 2.23
CA VAL A 17 1.53 -4.41 2.93
C VAL A 17 0.46 -3.84 1.99
N ALA A 18 0.85 -3.30 0.83
CA ALA A 18 -0.11 -2.76 -0.12
C ALA A 18 -1.15 -3.78 -0.63
N PRO A 19 -0.79 -5.02 -1.05
CA PRO A 19 -1.78 -5.99 -1.51
C PRO A 19 -2.64 -6.55 -0.38
N VAL A 20 -2.11 -6.66 0.85
CA VAL A 20 -2.92 -7.04 2.03
C VAL A 20 -3.98 -5.97 2.33
N LEU A 21 -3.61 -4.70 2.28
CA LEU A 21 -4.54 -3.58 2.46
C LEU A 21 -5.65 -3.59 1.40
N VAL A 22 -5.27 -3.76 0.13
CA VAL A 22 -6.24 -3.86 -0.97
C VAL A 22 -7.18 -5.06 -0.79
N LEU A 23 -6.64 -6.21 -0.35
CA LEU A 23 -7.45 -7.38 -0.05
C LEU A 23 -8.42 -7.14 1.12
N GLU A 24 -7.98 -6.43 2.16
CA GLU A 24 -8.83 -6.06 3.30
C GLU A 24 -10.00 -5.18 2.86
N PHE A 25 -9.75 -4.19 1.99
CA PHE A 25 -10.82 -3.37 1.40
C PHE A 25 -11.81 -4.20 0.59
N LEU A 26 -11.30 -5.01 -0.34
CA LEU A 26 -12.14 -5.84 -1.19
C LEU A 26 -12.99 -6.84 -0.38
N LEU A 27 -12.43 -7.46 0.66
CA LEU A 27 -13.18 -8.35 1.56
C LEU A 27 -14.23 -7.62 2.39
N THR A 28 -13.96 -6.37 2.76
CA THR A 28 -14.90 -5.51 3.47
C THR A 28 -16.06 -5.11 2.56
N ASP A 29 -15.76 -4.72 1.32
CA ASP A 29 -16.73 -4.30 0.32
C ASP A 29 -17.62 -5.46 -0.14
N LEU A 30 -17.09 -6.68 -0.18
CA LEU A 30 -17.85 -7.92 -0.41
C LEU A 30 -18.69 -8.36 0.80
N GLY A 31 -18.56 -7.71 1.95
CA GLY A 31 -19.27 -8.06 3.19
C GLY A 31 -18.79 -9.36 3.84
N ILE A 32 -17.61 -9.87 3.47
CA ILE A 32 -17.03 -11.09 4.04
C ILE A 32 -16.45 -10.79 5.44
N ILE A 33 -15.81 -9.63 5.60
CA ILE A 33 -15.32 -9.14 6.89
C ILE A 33 -16.05 -7.86 7.28
N ALA A 34 -16.29 -7.68 8.58
CA ALA A 34 -16.89 -6.45 9.08
C ALA A 34 -15.87 -5.32 9.07
N PHE A 35 -16.24 -4.17 8.49
CA PHE A 35 -15.47 -2.95 8.65
C PHE A 35 -15.38 -2.61 10.15
N THR A 36 -14.16 -2.53 10.68
CA THR A 36 -13.94 -2.06 12.04
C THR A 36 -12.96 -0.89 12.01
N ILE A 37 -13.36 0.23 12.63
CA ILE A 37 -12.55 1.45 12.73
C ILE A 37 -11.12 1.17 13.24
N PRO A 38 -10.90 0.29 14.24
CA PRO A 38 -9.54 -0.01 14.72
C PRO A 38 -8.68 -0.72 13.68
N LEU A 39 -9.24 -1.64 12.90
CA LEU A 39 -8.50 -2.39 11.88
C LEU A 39 -8.06 -1.46 10.75
N PHE A 40 -8.98 -0.63 10.25
CA PHE A 40 -8.70 0.38 9.23
C PHE A 40 -7.69 1.44 9.71
N ALA A 41 -7.85 1.96 10.93
CA ALA A 41 -6.92 2.94 11.47
C ALA A 41 -5.52 2.34 11.67
N GLY A 42 -5.44 1.09 12.13
CA GLY A 42 -4.18 0.38 12.28
C GLY A 42 -3.47 0.15 10.95
N SER A 43 -4.20 -0.33 9.94
CA SER A 43 -3.65 -0.63 8.63
C SER A 43 -3.20 0.65 7.89
N ALA A 44 -3.95 1.74 8.01
CA ALA A 44 -3.57 3.06 7.51
C ALA A 44 -2.31 3.64 8.20
N LEU A 45 -2.20 3.52 9.53
CA LEU A 45 -1.03 3.99 10.27
C LEU A 45 0.24 3.23 9.86
N VAL A 46 0.16 1.91 9.68
CA VAL A 46 1.29 1.08 9.22
C VAL A 46 1.74 1.51 7.82
N LEU A 47 0.79 1.72 6.90
CA LEU A 47 1.10 2.20 5.55
C LEU A 47 1.83 3.56 5.60
N LEU A 48 1.28 4.53 6.33
CA LEU A 48 1.86 5.88 6.45
C LEU A 48 3.25 5.85 7.07
N ALA A 49 3.48 5.02 8.09
CA ALA A 49 4.78 4.88 8.72
C ALA A 49 5.84 4.33 7.73
N LEU A 50 5.50 3.31 6.96
CA LEU A 50 6.42 2.71 5.97
C LEU A 50 6.70 3.67 4.80
N ILE A 51 5.69 4.39 4.33
CA ILE A 51 5.87 5.45 3.31
C ILE A 51 6.78 6.54 3.86
N ALA A 52 6.56 6.99 5.10
CA ALA A 52 7.39 8.02 5.73
C ALA A 52 8.85 7.57 5.83
N VAL A 53 9.12 6.35 6.31
CA VAL A 53 10.48 5.78 6.37
C VAL A 53 11.13 5.79 4.99
N SER A 54 10.40 5.36 3.96
CA SER A 54 10.89 5.32 2.58
C SER A 54 11.19 6.71 2.03
N PHE A 55 10.32 7.67 2.31
CA PHE A 55 10.48 9.06 1.90
C PHE A 55 11.66 9.74 2.61
N PHE A 56 11.81 9.54 3.93
CA PHE A 56 12.93 10.08 4.70
C PHE A 56 14.26 9.47 4.27
N TYR A 57 14.28 8.18 3.92
CA TYR A 57 15.49 7.55 3.41
C TYR A 57 15.89 8.10 2.04
N LYS A 58 14.95 8.17 1.09
CA LYS A 58 15.19 8.77 -0.24
C LYS A 58 15.62 10.23 -0.16
N ARG A 59 15.09 10.98 0.82
CA ARG A 59 15.52 12.37 1.07
C ARG A 59 16.97 12.47 1.54
N LYS A 60 17.48 11.47 2.27
CA LYS A 60 18.88 11.42 2.73
C LYS A 60 19.83 10.80 1.70
N HIS A 61 19.32 9.93 0.84
CA HIS A 61 20.05 9.21 -0.20
C HIS A 61 19.38 9.45 -1.57
N PRO A 62 19.63 10.60 -2.23
CA PRO A 62 18.98 10.93 -3.49
C PRO A 62 19.35 9.96 -4.63
N GLU A 63 20.51 9.31 -4.55
CA GLU A 63 20.96 8.22 -5.44
C GLU A 63 20.18 6.91 -5.26
N TYR A 64 19.44 6.75 -4.17
CA TYR A 64 18.65 5.56 -3.90
C TYR A 64 17.38 5.53 -4.78
N ASP A 65 17.33 4.57 -5.69
CA ASP A 65 16.16 4.31 -6.55
C ASP A 65 15.64 2.90 -6.35
N PHE A 66 14.46 2.78 -5.74
CA PHE A 66 13.77 1.51 -5.62
C PHE A 66 12.92 1.25 -6.86
N LYS A 67 13.29 0.24 -7.64
CA LYS A 67 12.51 -0.22 -8.80
C LYS A 67 11.59 -1.36 -8.42
N ALA A 68 10.32 -1.03 -8.15
CA ALA A 68 9.25 -2.02 -8.11
C ALA A 68 9.01 -2.61 -9.50
N ASN A 69 8.40 -3.80 -9.57
CA ASN A 69 8.01 -4.38 -10.86
C ASN A 69 6.93 -3.50 -11.51
N ASP A 70 7.23 -3.01 -12.71
CA ASP A 70 6.40 -2.07 -13.46
C ASP A 70 4.98 -2.60 -13.73
N PHE A 71 4.85 -3.90 -14.00
CA PHE A 71 3.56 -4.55 -14.22
C PHE A 71 2.75 -4.65 -12.93
N TYR A 72 3.42 -5.00 -11.83
CA TYR A 72 2.79 -5.07 -10.51
C TYR A 72 2.27 -3.71 -10.07
N THR A 73 3.08 -2.66 -10.19
CA THR A 73 2.69 -1.29 -9.85
C THR A 73 1.47 -0.85 -10.65
N LYS A 74 1.42 -1.16 -11.96
CA LYS A 74 0.26 -0.85 -12.81
C LYS A 74 -1.00 -1.57 -12.36
N ILE A 75 -0.91 -2.87 -12.08
CA ILE A 75 -2.06 -3.64 -11.56
C ILE A 75 -2.55 -3.07 -10.24
N LEU A 76 -1.64 -2.81 -9.30
CA LEU A 76 -1.98 -2.30 -7.98
C LEU A 76 -2.70 -0.95 -8.08
N VAL A 77 -2.21 -0.04 -8.92
CA VAL A 77 -2.86 1.26 -9.18
C VAL A 77 -4.25 1.07 -9.78
N VAL A 78 -4.42 0.16 -10.74
CA VAL A 78 -5.73 -0.14 -11.33
C VAL A 78 -6.72 -0.66 -10.29
N ILE A 79 -6.28 -1.58 -9.42
CA ILE A 79 -7.16 -2.12 -8.37
C ILE A 79 -7.54 -1.03 -7.37
N ILE A 80 -6.58 -0.23 -6.89
CA ILE A 80 -6.86 0.89 -5.97
C ILE A 80 -7.84 1.88 -6.60
N LEU A 81 -7.67 2.21 -7.89
CA LEU A 81 -8.61 3.08 -8.59
C LEU A 81 -10.01 2.47 -8.65
N MET A 82 -10.14 1.18 -8.98
CA MET A 82 -11.45 0.49 -8.97
C MET A 82 -12.11 0.55 -7.59
N GLU A 83 -11.37 0.24 -6.52
CA GLU A 83 -11.86 0.31 -5.13
C GLU A 83 -12.32 1.74 -4.78
N CYS A 84 -11.56 2.76 -5.16
CA CYS A 84 -11.96 4.16 -4.95
C CYS A 84 -13.25 4.52 -5.72
N PHE A 85 -13.42 4.06 -6.95
CA PHE A 85 -14.65 4.28 -7.72
C PHE A 85 -15.85 3.52 -7.13
N TYR A 86 -15.64 2.30 -6.65
CA TYR A 86 -16.65 1.50 -5.98
C TYR A 86 -17.11 2.15 -4.67
N THR A 87 -16.16 2.57 -3.82
CA THR A 87 -16.43 3.31 -2.57
C THR A 87 -17.12 4.65 -2.82
N ALA A 88 -16.75 5.37 -3.90
CA ALA A 88 -17.38 6.64 -4.27
C ALA A 88 -18.80 6.51 -4.83
N GLY A 89 -19.33 5.28 -4.94
CA GLY A 89 -20.69 5.03 -5.43
C GLY A 89 -20.86 5.23 -6.94
N PHE A 90 -19.77 5.28 -7.73
CA PHE A 90 -19.86 5.41 -9.18
C PHE A 90 -20.47 4.19 -9.89
N PHE A 91 -20.46 3.04 -9.21
CA PHE A 91 -20.99 1.77 -9.71
C PHE A 91 -22.29 1.32 -9.02
N ASN A 92 -22.91 2.20 -8.22
CA ASN A 92 -24.16 1.94 -7.51
C ASN A 92 -25.33 2.74 -8.12
#